data_AF-A0A924SY79-F1
#
_entry.id   AF-A0A924SY79-F1
#
_cell.length_a   1.000
_cell.length_b   1.000
_cell.length_c   1.000
_cell.angle_alpha   90.00
_cell.angle_beta   90.00
_cell.angle_gamma   90.00
#
_symmetry.space_group_name_H-M   'P 1'
#
loop_
_entity.id
_entity.type
_entity.pdbx_description
1 polymer ?
#
loop_
_entity_poly.entity_id
_entity_poly.type
_entity_poly.pdbx_seq_one_letter_code
_entity_poly.pdbx_strand_id
1 'polypeptide(L)'
;MLTTNIENSIQLEFVAYLSMHLENIYCESTKSVDTKQRDRYTQLIAYIQEVSFELAYEKYKQISLADTELAFFTEPMIKMAQRLARIDMGLPLVLEDYDDN
;
A
#
# COMPACT_ATOMS: atom_id res chain seq x y z
N MET A 1 -4.17 -10.02 -3.62
CA MET A 1 -3.01 -9.19 -3.26
C MET A 1 -2.20 -8.93 -4.52
N LEU A 2 -1.75 -7.70 -4.80
CA LEU A 2 -0.90 -7.41 -5.95
C LEU A 2 0.40 -8.20 -5.81
N THR A 3 0.61 -9.19 -6.67
CA THR A 3 1.84 -10.00 -6.75
C THR A 3 2.95 -9.16 -7.39
N THR A 4 3.43 -8.16 -6.64
CA THR A 4 4.62 -7.40 -7.01
C THR A 4 5.83 -8.12 -6.44
N ASN A 5 6.82 -8.45 -7.28
CA ASN A 5 8.13 -8.89 -6.78
C ASN A 5 8.77 -7.72 -6.04
N ILE A 6 8.89 -7.85 -4.72
CA ILE A 6 9.51 -6.85 -3.84
C ILE A 6 10.97 -7.26 -3.64
N GLU A 7 11.88 -6.45 -4.14
CA GLU A 7 13.32 -6.73 -4.24
C GLU A 7 14.18 -5.80 -3.38
N ASN A 8 13.61 -4.70 -2.86
CA ASN A 8 14.32 -3.74 -2.02
C ASN A 8 13.37 -2.95 -1.11
N SER A 9 13.95 -2.20 -0.15
CA SER A 9 13.19 -1.43 0.84
C SER A 9 12.29 -0.35 0.23
N ILE A 10 12.68 0.26 -0.89
CA ILE A 10 11.87 1.30 -1.55
C ILE A 10 10.59 0.68 -2.11
N GLN A 11 10.71 -0.45 -2.80
CA GLN A 11 9.54 -1.18 -3.30
C GLN A 11 8.66 -1.68 -2.16
N LEU A 12 9.26 -2.14 -1.07
CA LEU A 12 8.53 -2.59 0.12
C LEU A 12 7.75 -1.44 0.78
N GLU A 13 8.39 -0.29 0.95
CA GLU A 13 7.77 0.93 1.49
C GLU A 13 6.61 1.38 0.60
N PHE A 14 6.78 1.36 -0.72
CA PHE A 14 5.71 1.66 -1.67
C PHE A 14 4.51 0.73 -1.51
N VAL A 15 4.74 -0.59 -1.43
CA VAL A 15 3.66 -1.56 -1.20
C VAL A 15 2.98 -1.33 0.14
N ALA A 16 3.74 -0.98 1.19
CA ALA A 16 3.16 -0.70 2.50
C ALA A 16 2.25 0.55 2.48
N TYR A 17 2.70 1.65 1.88
CA TYR A 17 1.85 2.84 1.68
C TYR A 17 0.63 2.54 0.80
N LEU A 18 0.82 1.79 -0.29
CA LEU A 18 -0.26 1.39 -1.19
C LEU A 18 -1.35 0.62 -0.44
N SER A 19 -0.96 -0.41 0.32
CA SER A 19 -1.90 -1.23 1.10
C SER A 19 -2.60 -0.43 2.19
N MET A 20 -1.90 0.51 2.84
CA MET A 20 -2.48 1.43 3.81
C MET A 20 -3.54 2.34 3.18
N HIS A 21 -3.25 2.94 2.02
CA HIS A 21 -4.18 3.82 1.32
C HIS A 21 -5.37 3.09 0.71
N LEU A 22 -5.15 1.87 0.22
CA LEU A 22 -6.24 1.00 -0.23
C LEU A 22 -7.23 0.73 0.90
N GLU A 23 -6.76 0.42 2.10
CA GLU A 23 -7.63 0.26 3.26
C GLU A 23 -8.37 1.56 3.60
N ASN A 24 -7.69 2.72 3.60
CA ASN A 24 -8.34 4.00 3.87
C ASN A 24 -9.50 4.26 2.89
N ILE A 25 -9.26 4.07 1.59
CA ILE A 25 -10.28 4.24 0.55
C ILE A 25 -11.43 3.24 0.71
N TYR A 26 -11.11 1.98 1.07
CA TYR A 26 -12.14 0.98 1.38
C TYR A 26 -13.01 1.42 2.55
N CYS A 27 -12.40 1.82 3.67
CA CYS A 27 -13.11 2.27 4.87
C CYS A 27 -13.98 3.48 4.58
N GLU A 28 -13.48 4.47 3.82
CA GLU A 28 -14.24 5.64 3.40
C GLU A 28 -15.45 5.25 2.53
N SER A 29 -15.26 4.39 1.54
CA SER A 29 -16.32 3.98 0.63
C SER A 29 -17.41 3.11 1.28
N THR A 30 -17.03 2.27 2.25
CA THR A 30 -17.94 1.33 2.92
C THR A 30 -18.44 1.83 4.27
N LYS A 31 -17.93 2.97 4.76
CA LYS A 31 -18.11 3.45 6.15
C LYS A 31 -17.65 2.42 7.19
N SER A 32 -16.72 1.54 6.82
CA SER A 32 -16.12 0.60 7.77
C SER A 32 -15.26 1.35 8.77
N VAL A 33 -15.30 0.90 10.03
CA VAL A 33 -14.43 1.38 11.12
C VAL A 33 -13.33 0.37 11.46
N ASP A 34 -13.26 -0.77 10.76
CA ASP A 34 -12.14 -1.69 10.93
C ASP A 34 -10.92 -1.08 10.23
N THR A 35 -9.94 -0.66 11.02
CA THR A 35 -8.70 -0.03 10.54
C THR A 35 -7.47 -0.88 10.82
N LYS A 36 -7.65 -2.15 11.20
CA LYS A 36 -6.53 -3.00 11.65
C LYS A 36 -5.47 -3.15 10.57
N GLN A 37 -5.87 -3.26 9.31
CA GLN A 37 -4.92 -3.39 8.21
C GLN A 37 -4.12 -2.09 8.03
N ARG A 38 -4.79 -0.94 8.00
CA ARG A 38 -4.14 0.38 8.00
C ARG A 38 -3.10 0.47 9.12
N ASP A 39 -3.50 0.14 10.35
CA ASP A 39 -2.63 0.26 11.52
C ASP A 39 -1.40 -0.67 11.43
N ARG A 40 -1.55 -1.90 10.90
CA ARG A 40 -0.43 -2.81 10.63
C ARG A 40 0.54 -2.24 9.60
N TYR A 41 0.03 -1.67 8.50
CA TYR A 41 0.88 -1.10 7.45
C TYR A 41 1.55 0.22 7.88
N THR A 42 0.90 1.06 8.69
CA THR A 42 1.54 2.23 9.31
C THR A 42 2.71 1.81 10.21
N GLN A 43 2.54 0.76 11.01
CA GLN A 43 3.65 0.21 11.82
C GLN A 43 4.75 -0.41 10.96
N LEU A 44 4.41 -1.00 9.82
CA LEU A 44 5.40 -1.55 8.89
C LEU A 44 6.22 -0.42 8.24
N ILE A 45 5.60 0.69 7.85
CA ILE A 45 6.29 1.86 7.26
C ILE A 45 7.36 2.39 8.23
N ALA A 46 7.00 2.64 9.49
CA ALA A 46 7.96 3.08 10.50
C ALA A 46 9.09 2.05 10.69
N TYR A 47 8.74 0.75 10.70
CA TYR A 47 9.72 -0.32 10.87
C TYR A 47 10.71 -0.42 9.70
N ILE A 48 10.25 -0.25 8.45
CA ILE A 48 11.12 -0.26 7.26
C ILE A 48 12.25 0.76 7.36
N GLN A 49 12.00 1.91 7.98
CA GLN A 49 12.99 2.98 8.14
C GLN A 49 14.05 2.66 9.20
N GLU A 50 13.81 1.68 10.07
CA GLU A 50 14.66 1.36 11.22
C GLU A 50 15.46 0.06 11.06
N VAL A 51 15.08 -0.82 10.13
CA VAL A 51 15.67 -2.18 10.01
C VAL A 51 16.15 -2.52 8.61
N SER A 52 16.82 -3.68 8.48
CA SER A 52 17.22 -4.21 7.17
C SER A 52 16.00 -4.64 6.34
N PHE A 53 16.20 -4.65 5.02
CA PHE A 53 15.18 -5.09 4.06
C PHE A 53 14.61 -6.47 4.41
N GLU A 54 15.47 -7.44 4.74
CA GLU A 54 15.08 -8.81 5.01
C GLU A 54 14.14 -8.90 6.22
N LEU A 55 14.46 -8.18 7.30
CA LEU A 55 13.63 -8.15 8.51
C LEU A 55 12.28 -7.47 8.26
N ALA A 56 12.28 -6.36 7.53
CA ALA A 56 11.05 -5.69 7.16
C ALA A 56 10.19 -6.55 6.22
N TYR A 57 10.82 -7.26 5.28
CA TYR A 57 10.13 -8.12 4.33
C TYR A 57 9.48 -9.33 5.00
N GLU A 58 10.13 -9.95 5.98
CA GLU A 58 9.51 -11.02 6.77
C GLU A 58 8.29 -10.51 7.57
N LYS A 59 8.38 -9.30 8.15
CA LYS A 59 7.24 -8.67 8.82
C LYS A 59 6.09 -8.38 7.84
N TYR A 60 6.40 -7.90 6.64
CA TYR A 60 5.42 -7.72 5.58
C TYR A 60 4.72 -9.02 5.21
N LYS A 61 5.44 -10.13 5.05
CA LYS A 61 4.83 -11.44 4.77
C LYS A 61 3.83 -11.83 5.86
N GLN A 62 4.16 -11.62 7.13
CA GLN A 62 3.24 -11.91 8.24
C GLN A 62 1.97 -11.04 8.18
N ILE A 63 2.12 -9.75 7.88
CA ILE A 63 0.98 -8.83 7.71
C ILE A 63 0.11 -9.27 6.53
N SER A 64 0.73 -9.57 5.39
CA SER A 64 0.05 -9.98 4.16
C SER A 64 -0.81 -11.23 4.31
N LEU A 65 -0.39 -12.16 5.17
CA LEU A 65 -1.14 -13.38 5.47
C LEU A 65 -2.38 -13.12 6.34
N ALA A 66 -2.38 -12.00 7.07
CA ALA A 66 -3.48 -11.58 7.94
C ALA A 66 -4.41 -10.55 7.28
N ASP A 67 -4.11 -10.14 6.05
CA ASP A 67 -4.95 -9.22 5.30
C ASP A 67 -6.23 -9.93 4.85
N THR A 68 -7.37 -9.31 5.16
CA THR A 68 -8.66 -9.74 4.64
C THR A 68 -8.71 -9.49 3.14
N GLU A 69 -9.28 -10.42 2.37
CA GLU A 69 -9.25 -10.35 0.91
C GLU A 69 -9.75 -8.99 0.40
N LEU A 70 -8.80 -8.22 -0.12
CA LEU A 70 -8.95 -6.95 -0.82
C LEU A 70 -9.64 -7.11 -2.20
N ALA A 71 -10.63 -7.99 -2.29
CA ALA A 71 -11.18 -8.53 -3.53
C ALA A 71 -12.03 -7.55 -4.36
N PHE A 72 -12.16 -6.28 -3.95
CA PHE A 72 -13.09 -5.33 -4.58
C PHE A 72 -12.52 -3.94 -4.86
N PHE A 73 -11.20 -3.79 -5.00
CA PHE A 73 -10.66 -2.50 -5.43
C PHE A 73 -10.87 -2.28 -6.92
N THR A 74 -11.58 -1.21 -7.25
CA THR A 74 -11.72 -0.73 -8.62
C THR A 74 -10.40 -0.12 -9.10
N GLU A 75 -10.19 -0.10 -10.42
CA GLU A 75 -9.01 0.54 -11.01
C GLU A 75 -8.83 2.01 -10.56
N PRO A 76 -9.87 2.86 -10.48
CA PRO A 76 -9.74 4.21 -9.92
C PRO A 76 -9.25 4.23 -8.48
N MET A 77 -9.69 3.29 -7.63
CA MET A 77 -9.22 3.19 -6.24
C MET A 77 -7.73 2.81 -6.19
N ILE A 78 -7.30 1.89 -7.04
CA ILE A 78 -5.89 1.48 -7.13
C ILE A 78 -5.03 2.66 -7.60
N LYS A 79 -5.44 3.37 -8.67
CA LYS A 79 -4.72 4.55 -9.17
C LYS A 79 -4.63 5.66 -8.13
N MET A 80 -5.71 5.91 -7.40
CA MET A 80 -5.73 6.89 -6.31
C MET A 80 -4.78 6.47 -5.17
N ALA A 81 -4.83 5.21 -4.72
CA ALA A 81 -3.94 4.72 -3.69
C ALA A 81 -2.46 4.77 -4.11
N GLN A 82 -2.14 4.43 -5.36
CA GLN A 82 -0.80 4.56 -5.92
C GLN A 82 -0.33 6.02 -5.95
N ARG A 83 -1.22 6.95 -6.31
CA ARG A 83 -0.92 8.39 -6.29
C ARG A 83 -0.60 8.86 -4.87
N LEU A 84 -1.41 8.48 -3.89
CA LEU A 84 -1.19 8.83 -2.48
C LEU A 84 0.12 8.24 -1.95
N ALA A 85 0.41 6.97 -2.24
CA ALA A 85 1.66 6.32 -1.84
C ALA A 85 2.89 7.04 -2.43
N ARG A 86 2.83 7.48 -3.69
CA ARG A 86 3.92 8.26 -4.31
C ARG A 86 4.12 9.61 -3.63
N ILE A 87 3.03 10.30 -3.26
CA ILE A 87 3.11 11.59 -2.55
C ILE A 87 3.82 11.42 -1.21
N ASP A 88 3.42 10.43 -0.42
CA ASP A 88 4.01 10.19 0.91
C ASP A 88 5.51 9.85 0.82
N MET A 89 5.91 9.15 -0.24
CA MET A 89 7.32 8.81 -0.48
C MET A 89 8.12 9.91 -1.21
N GLY A 90 7.50 11.03 -1.60
CA GLY A 90 8.13 12.07 -2.41
C GLY A 90 8.54 11.61 -3.82
N LEU A 91 7.89 10.57 -4.36
CA LEU A 91 8.15 10.03 -5.68
C LEU A 91 7.42 10.83 -6.77
N PRO A 92 7.96 10.89 -8.01
CA PRO A 92 7.26 11.50 -9.14
C PRO A 92 5.89 10.87 -9.36
N LEU A 93 4.88 11.73 -9.57
CA LEU A 93 3.57 11.25 -10.01
C LEU A 93 3.71 10.71 -11.43
N VAL A 94 3.32 9.46 -11.63
CA VAL A 94 3.10 8.95 -12.99
C VAL A 94 1.76 9.49 -13.42
N LEU A 95 1.79 10.55 -14.21
CA LEU A 95 0.66 10.96 -15.02
C LEU A 95 0.51 9.87 -16.07
N GLU A 96 -0.48 8.99 -15.92
CA GLU A 96 -0.94 8.25 -17.09
C GLU A 96 -1.45 9.31 -18.05
N ASP A 97 -0.85 9.35 -19.24
CA ASP A 97 -1.28 10.25 -20.31
C ASP A 97 -2.79 10.14 -20.44
N TYR A 98 -3.47 11.28 -20.45
CA TYR A 98 -4.83 11.33 -20.94
C TYR A 98 -4.78 10.75 -22.36
N ASP A 99 -5.34 9.56 -22.55
CA ASP A 99 -5.81 9.16 -23.87
C ASP A 99 -6.93 10.17 -24.22
N ASP A 100 -6.52 11.29 -24.83
CA ASP A 100 -7.37 12.03 -25.75
C ASP A 100 -7.70 11.06 -26.90
N ASN A 101 -8.85 10.37 -26.78
CA ASN A 101 -9.71 9.96 -27.90
C ASN A 101 -11.11 9.54 -27.43
#